data_AF-A0A7W1EPW2-F1
#
_entry.id   AF-A0A7W1EPW2-F1
#
_cell.length_a   1.000
_cell.length_b   1.000
_cell.length_c   1.000
_cell.angle_alpha   90.00
_cell.angle_beta   90.00
_cell.angle_gamma   90.00
#
_symmetry.space_group_name_H-M   'P 1'
#
loop_
_entity.id
_entity.type
_entity.pdbx_description
1 polymer ?
#
loop_
_entity_poly.entity_id
_entity_poly.type
_entity_poly.pdbx_seq_one_letter_code
_entity_poly.pdbx_strand_id
1 'polypeptide(L)'
;MTQIRATFALIAVLSLPVAGRAQVTSSAKFASGETLQASGISAALPGQLDSIMTAAIANHASPGITIAIGRHGRVVYTHGWGPTD
;
A
#
# COMPACT_ATOMS: atom_id res chain seq x y z
N MET A 1 -42.23 -4.74 15.79
CA MET A 1 -42.14 -3.31 15.41
C MET A 1 -40.76 -2.83 15.83
N THR A 2 -39.84 -2.31 15.02
CA THR A 2 -39.79 -1.98 13.59
C THR A 2 -38.29 -1.81 13.27
N GLN A 3 -37.91 -2.25 12.09
CA GLN A 3 -36.58 -2.23 11.48
C GLN A 3 -35.99 -0.80 11.36
N ILE A 4 -34.66 -0.69 11.43
CA ILE A 4 -33.92 0.33 10.66
C ILE A 4 -32.88 -0.39 9.80
N ARG A 5 -33.13 -0.28 8.49
CA ARG A 5 -32.37 -0.81 7.36
C ARG A 5 -31.37 0.25 6.92
N ALA A 6 -30.41 -0.21 6.10
CA ALA A 6 -29.65 0.56 5.10
C ALA A 6 -28.42 1.30 5.67
N THR A 7 -27.21 1.15 5.15
CA THR A 7 -26.81 0.84 3.78
C THR A 7 -25.41 0.22 3.80
N PHE A 8 -25.31 -1.10 3.63
CA PHE A 8 -24.06 -1.72 3.21
C PHE A 8 -23.90 -1.41 1.72
N ALA A 9 -23.06 -0.44 1.39
CA ALA A 9 -22.68 -0.17 0.02
C ALA A 9 -21.77 -1.31 -0.46
N LEU A 10 -22.39 -2.33 -1.04
CA LEU A 10 -21.76 -3.32 -1.89
C LEU A 10 -21.15 -2.60 -3.10
N ILE A 11 -19.88 -2.21 -3.02
CA ILE A 11 -19.14 -1.76 -4.20
C ILE A 11 -18.69 -3.02 -4.95
N ALA A 12 -19.54 -3.48 -5.87
CA ALA A 12 -19.17 -4.46 -6.87
C ALA A 12 -18.20 -3.82 -7.88
N VAL A 13 -16.90 -3.87 -7.59
CA VAL A 13 -15.89 -3.54 -8.60
C VAL A 13 -15.77 -4.74 -9.54
N LEU A 14 -16.25 -4.50 -10.75
CA LEU A 14 -16.17 -5.32 -11.95
C LEU A 14 -14.81 -6.04 -12.05
N SER A 15 -14.84 -7.37 -11.98
CA SER A 15 -13.68 -8.22 -12.28
C SER A 15 -13.41 -8.20 -13.78
N LEU A 16 -12.53 -7.31 -14.25
CA LEU A 16 -11.88 -7.50 -15.54
C LEU A 16 -10.78 -8.56 -15.36
N PRO A 17 -10.78 -9.66 -16.14
CA PRO A 17 -9.66 -10.58 -16.18
C PRO A 17 -8.57 -9.92 -17.03
N VAL A 18 -7.82 -8.98 -16.46
CA VAL A 18 -6.55 -8.60 -17.07
C VAL A 18 -5.58 -9.75 -16.83
N ALA A 19 -5.36 -10.54 -17.88
CA ALA A 19 -4.31 -11.53 -17.98
C ALA A 19 -2.96 -10.82 -17.79
N GLY A 20 -2.58 -10.71 -16.53
CA GLY A 20 -1.39 -10.01 -16.10
C GLY A 20 -1.23 -10.35 -14.63
N ARG A 21 -1.03 -11.64 -14.33
CA ARG A 21 -0.52 -12.08 -13.03
C ARG A 21 0.84 -11.41 -12.86
N ALA A 22 0.83 -10.18 -12.36
CA ALA A 22 2.00 -9.54 -11.79
C ALA A 22 2.41 -10.48 -10.66
N GLN A 23 3.45 -11.26 -10.94
CA GLN A 23 4.07 -12.15 -10.00
C GLN A 23 4.53 -11.26 -8.84
N VAL A 24 3.72 -11.21 -7.78
CA VAL A 24 4.14 -10.67 -6.49
C VAL A 24 5.17 -11.67 -5.98
N THR A 25 6.40 -11.55 -6.50
CA THR A 25 7.54 -12.30 -5.99
C THR A 25 7.83 -11.72 -4.62
N SER A 26 7.28 -12.38 -3.61
CA SER A 26 7.63 -12.24 -2.20
C SER A 26 9.13 -12.42 -2.05
N SER A 27 9.84 -11.29 -2.11
CA SER A 27 11.21 -11.06 -1.66
C SER A 27 11.45 -9.56 -1.80
N ALA A 28 10.67 -8.76 -1.06
CA ALA A 28 10.95 -7.34 -0.89
C ALA A 28 12.22 -7.23 -0.04
N LYS A 29 13.36 -7.40 -0.70
CA LYS A 29 14.65 -6.91 -0.21
C LYS A 29 14.43 -5.45 0.08
N PHE A 30 14.43 -5.08 1.37
CA PHE A 30 14.30 -3.70 1.82
C PHE A 30 15.21 -2.85 0.94
N ALA A 31 14.60 -1.98 0.13
CA ALA A 31 15.34 -1.07 -0.72
C ALA A 31 16.15 -0.19 0.24
N SER A 32 17.42 -0.52 0.44
CA SER A 32 18.34 0.26 1.24
C SER A 32 18.31 1.69 0.71
N GLY A 33 18.39 2.70 1.57
CA GLY A 33 18.22 4.10 1.18
C GLY A 33 19.09 4.55 0.00
N GLU A 34 20.19 3.84 -0.24
CA GLU A 34 21.07 3.96 -1.41
C GLU A 34 20.39 3.57 -2.75
N THR A 35 19.59 2.50 -2.78
CA THR A 35 18.84 2.05 -3.98
C THR A 35 17.70 2.99 -4.36
N LEU A 36 17.09 3.63 -3.36
CA LEU A 36 16.08 4.68 -3.57
C LEU A 36 16.72 5.93 -4.17
N GLN A 37 17.85 6.36 -3.60
CA GLN A 37 18.62 7.49 -4.13
C GLN A 37 19.13 7.24 -5.55
N ALA A 38 19.61 6.04 -5.86
CA ALA A 38 20.00 5.65 -7.21
C ALA A 38 18.82 5.69 -8.19
N SER A 39 17.60 5.48 -7.68
CA SER A 39 16.35 5.64 -8.44
C SER A 39 15.83 7.08 -8.45
N GLY A 40 16.59 8.05 -7.92
CA GLY A 40 16.22 9.46 -7.82
C GLY A 40 15.10 9.75 -6.80
N ILE A 41 14.89 8.84 -5.84
CA ILE A 41 13.95 9.01 -4.73
C ILE A 41 14.72 9.49 -3.50
N SER A 42 14.13 10.43 -2.75
CA SER A 42 14.71 10.95 -1.51
C SER A 42 14.94 9.83 -0.49
N ALA A 43 16.12 9.82 0.13
CA ALA A 43 16.46 8.92 1.23
C ALA A 43 15.55 9.09 2.45
N ALA A 44 14.95 10.27 2.62
CA ALA A 44 14.06 10.58 3.73
C ALA A 44 12.64 10.02 3.53
N LEU A 45 12.28 9.64 2.29
CA LEU A 45 10.92 9.24 1.95
C LEU A 45 10.40 8.08 2.80
N PRO A 46 11.15 6.99 3.05
CA PRO A 46 10.65 5.89 3.87
C PRO A 46 10.28 6.34 5.29
N GLY A 47 11.10 7.18 5.94
CA GLY A 47 10.82 7.67 7.28
C GLY A 47 9.62 8.62 7.35
N GLN A 48 9.42 9.43 6.30
CA GLN A 48 8.24 10.29 6.20
C GLN A 48 6.96 9.47 5.99
N LEU A 49 7.00 8.47 5.10
CA LEU A 49 5.87 7.57 4.89
C LEU A 49 5.56 6.81 6.18
N ASP A 50 6.57 6.31 6.88
CA ASP A 50 6.36 5.59 8.14
C ASP A 50 5.62 6.43 9.19
N SER A 51 6.04 7.69 9.36
CA SER A 51 5.40 8.62 10.28
C SER A 51 3.93 8.89 9.90
N ILE A 52 3.66 9.17 8.63
CA ILE A 52 2.31 9.48 8.12
C ILE A 52 1.39 8.24 8.21
N MET A 53 1.88 7.08 7.80
CA MET A 53 1.07 5.85 7.74
C MET A 53 0.79 5.31 9.14
N THR A 54 1.77 5.38 10.04
CA THR A 54 1.55 5.04 11.46
C THR A 54 0.50 5.95 12.08
N ALA A 55 0.55 7.26 11.81
CA ALA A 55 -0.47 8.19 12.27
C ALA A 55 -1.85 7.90 11.64
N ALA A 56 -1.91 7.52 10.36
CA ALA A 56 -3.16 7.18 9.69
C ALA A 56 -3.82 5.92 10.30
N ILE A 57 -3.03 4.89 10.62
CA ILE A 57 -3.51 3.68 11.28
C ILE A 57 -3.95 3.98 12.72
N ALA A 58 -3.16 4.76 13.46
CA ALA A 58 -3.50 5.16 14.83
C ALA A 58 -4.79 5.97 14.90
N ASN A 59 -5.06 6.81 13.90
CA ASN A 59 -6.31 7.54 13.76
C ASN A 59 -7.46 6.70 13.19
N HIS A 60 -7.28 5.39 13.06
CA HIS A 60 -8.25 4.45 12.49
C HIS A 60 -8.75 4.84 11.09
N ALA A 61 -7.94 5.57 10.31
CA ALA A 61 -8.29 5.96 8.94
C ALA A 61 -8.27 4.75 7.98
N SER A 62 -7.48 3.73 8.29
CA SER A 62 -7.47 2.44 7.61
C SER A 62 -6.98 1.33 8.55
N PRO A 63 -7.51 0.09 8.45
CA PRO A 63 -6.98 -1.05 9.19
C PRO A 63 -5.57 -1.48 8.73
N GLY A 64 -5.18 -1.13 7.50
CA GLY A 64 -3.86 -1.38 6.94
C GLY A 64 -3.66 -0.62 5.63
N ILE A 65 -2.42 -0.33 5.26
CA ILE A 65 -2.07 0.50 4.10
C ILE A 65 -0.88 -0.15 3.40
N THR A 66 -0.94 -0.27 2.07
CA THR A 66 0.19 -0.73 1.26
C THR A 66 0.50 0.28 0.17
N ILE A 67 1.77 0.61 0.01
CA ILE A 67 2.25 1.52 -1.03
C ILE A 67 3.31 0.84 -1.87
N ALA A 68 3.20 1.01 -3.19
CA ALA A 68 4.21 0.67 -4.17
C ALA A 68 4.60 1.91 -4.96
N ILE A 69 5.89 2.18 -5.09
CA ILE A 69 6.43 3.32 -5.85
C ILE A 69 7.21 2.77 -7.04
N GLY A 70 6.81 3.22 -8.22
CA GLY A 70 7.46 2.91 -9.48
C GLY A 70 8.33 4.06 -10.00
N ARG A 71 9.46 3.72 -10.63
CA ARG A 71 10.32 4.64 -11.37
C ARG A 71 10.88 3.91 -12.60
N HIS A 72 10.85 4.56 -13.76
CA HIS A 72 11.36 3.99 -15.03
C HIS A 72 10.79 2.59 -15.36
N GLY A 73 9.48 2.40 -15.13
CA GLY A 73 8.80 1.12 -15.39
C GLY A 73 9.15 -0.01 -14.41
N ARG A 74 9.84 0.28 -13.30
CA ARG A 74 10.21 -0.69 -12.26
C ARG A 74 9.66 -0.25 -10.92
N VAL A 75 9.18 -1.20 -10.11
CA VAL A 75 8.84 -0.92 -8.71
C VAL A 75 10.15 -0.85 -7.92
N VAL A 76 10.39 0.29 -7.27
CA VAL A 76 11.63 0.59 -6.54
C VAL A 76 11.43 0.61 -5.03
N TYR A 77 10.18 0.70 -4.57
CA TYR A 77 9.81 0.66 -3.16
C TYR A 77 8.46 0.01 -3.00
N THR A 78 8.33 -0.89 -2.03
CA THR A 78 7.05 -1.45 -1.59
C THR A 78 7.08 -1.60 -0.09
N HIS A 79 6.03 -1.11 0.57
CA HIS A 79 5.90 -1.29 2.01
C HIS A 79 4.43 -1.35 2.41
N GLY A 80 4.13 -2.21 3.38
CA GLY A 80 2.81 -2.38 3.97
C GLY A 80 2.88 -2.06 5.45
N TRP A 81 1.90 -1.28 5.93
CA TRP A 81 1.67 -0.95 7.33
C TRP A 81 0.35 -1.58 7.77
N GLY A 82 0.32 -2.15 8.96
CA GLY A 82 -0.89 -2.75 9.53
C GLY A 82 -0.59 -4.04 10.27
N PRO A 83 -1.58 -4.56 11.03
CA PRO A 83 -1.45 -5.82 11.71
C PRO A 83 -1.28 -6.96 10.70
N THR A 84 -0.32 -7.84 10.98
CA THR A 84 -0.12 -9.11 10.29
C THR A 84 -0.54 -10.20 11.26
N ASP A 85 -1.84 -10.43 11.33
CA ASP A 85 -2.45 -11.57 12.05
C ASP A 85 -2.73 -12.71 11.06
#